data_AF-A0A535JWQ6-F1
#
_entry.id   AF-A0A535JWQ6-F1
#
_cell.length_a   1.000
_cell.length_b   1.000
_cell.length_c   1.000
_cell.angle_alpha   90.00
_cell.angle_beta   90.00
_cell.angle_gamma   90.00
#
_symmetry.space_group_name_H-M   'P 1'
#
loop_
_entity.id
_entity.type
_entity.pdbx_description
1 polymer ?
#
loop_
_entity_poly.entity_id
_entity_poly.type
_entity_poly.pdbx_seq_one_letter_code
_entity_poly.pdbx_strand_id
1 'polypeptide(L)'
;MAVSIGPHRGARGRELLVRLLSCGLCLAAIVFGLVAQSAVANAGPLNDSLLAAVNAYRASRGLATVVASPTLLAAAQFMADDIASHGPPAIPHQSSDGRTARQRMADAGYPVGEAFTSEIIAWGAPTADSAMRLWLNSAPHWAELNDGRYRAAGVGVACGGAFPCAWVVTFGTVIDQTYSLPQYHTSFYTESPFPTVAPGETAEWVIAFTNTGRSGWDLSAATGVRLGTWSPQDAPSILATSAWIAPNRPAVQTTTWVGPGQQGWFRV
;
A
#
# COMPACT_ATOMS: atom_id res chain seq x y z
N MET A 1 -43.79 -21.35 64.03
CA MET A 1 -44.26 -20.06 64.58
C MET A 1 -43.12 -19.48 65.38
N ALA A 2 -42.22 -18.74 64.74
CA ALA A 2 -42.32 -17.32 64.38
C ALA A 2 -41.74 -16.45 65.50
N VAL A 3 -40.63 -15.78 65.19
CA VAL A 3 -40.21 -14.43 65.62
C VAL A 3 -38.73 -14.30 65.23
N SER A 4 -38.40 -13.30 64.42
CA SER A 4 -37.22 -12.47 64.71
C SER A 4 -37.27 -11.17 63.90
N ILE A 5 -37.37 -10.07 64.64
CA ILE A 5 -37.01 -8.72 64.23
C ILE A 5 -35.77 -8.38 65.08
N GLY A 6 -34.72 -7.88 64.44
CA GLY A 6 -33.37 -7.73 65.02
C GLY A 6 -33.23 -6.62 66.06
N PRO A 7 -31.98 -6.36 66.47
CA PRO A 7 -31.55 -4.96 66.58
C PRO A 7 -30.10 -4.67 66.16
N HIS A 8 -29.85 -3.38 65.92
CA HIS A 8 -28.58 -2.68 65.70
C HIS A 8 -27.48 -2.98 66.73
N ARG A 9 -26.19 -2.84 66.32
CA ARG A 9 -25.20 -1.90 66.88
C ARG A 9 -23.78 -2.03 66.28
N GLY A 10 -23.16 -0.88 65.99
CA GLY A 10 -21.88 -0.48 66.59
C GLY A 10 -20.57 -0.89 65.91
N ALA A 11 -19.90 0.11 65.31
CA ALA A 11 -18.55 0.04 64.77
C ALA A 11 -17.43 0.03 65.84
N ARG A 12 -16.34 -0.72 65.55
CA ARG A 12 -14.94 -0.60 66.04
C ARG A 12 -14.09 -1.27 64.96
N GLY A 13 -12.84 -0.95 64.65
CA GLY A 13 -11.79 -0.15 65.25
C GLY A 13 -10.53 -0.45 64.40
N ARG A 14 -9.56 0.46 64.42
CA ARG A 14 -8.54 0.69 63.40
C ARG A 14 -7.19 0.05 63.83
N GLU A 15 -6.34 -0.26 62.84
CA GLU A 15 -4.84 -0.27 62.89
C GLU A 15 -4.02 -1.58 63.04
N LEU A 16 -3.23 -1.81 61.97
CA LEU A 16 -1.77 -2.10 61.87
C LEU A 16 -1.08 -3.11 62.80
N LEU A 17 -0.44 -4.13 62.21
CA LEU A 17 1.01 -4.37 62.34
C LEU A 17 1.54 -5.48 61.41
N VAL A 18 2.62 -5.13 60.70
CA VAL A 18 3.47 -5.96 59.84
C VAL A 18 4.58 -6.58 60.68
N ARG A 19 4.95 -7.86 60.44
CA ARG A 19 6.34 -8.42 60.29
C ARG A 19 6.31 -9.96 60.26
N LEU A 20 6.70 -10.58 59.12
CA LEU A 20 7.95 -11.35 58.86
C LEU A 20 7.87 -12.80 59.41
N LEU A 21 8.12 -13.91 58.69
CA LEU A 21 9.23 -14.23 57.78
C LEU A 21 8.94 -15.55 57.01
N SER A 22 9.22 -15.51 55.69
CA SER A 22 9.84 -16.55 54.82
C SER A 22 9.43 -18.02 54.85
N CYS A 23 8.90 -18.52 53.71
CA CYS A 23 9.47 -19.65 52.96
C CYS A 23 8.77 -19.80 51.59
N GLY A 24 9.52 -19.95 50.49
CA GLY A 24 9.01 -20.67 49.31
C GLY A 24 8.91 -19.94 47.97
N LEU A 25 9.99 -20.05 47.19
CA LEU A 25 10.07 -20.18 45.72
C LEU A 25 9.44 -19.14 44.77
N CYS A 26 10.35 -18.55 44.00
CA CYS A 26 10.21 -17.96 42.68
C CYS A 26 9.20 -18.69 41.76
N LEU A 27 8.29 -17.92 41.16
CA LEU A 27 7.97 -18.05 39.74
C LEU A 27 7.56 -16.67 39.22
N ALA A 28 8.47 -16.01 38.49
CA ALA A 28 8.14 -14.80 37.75
C ALA A 28 7.17 -15.18 36.63
N ALA A 29 5.90 -14.81 36.78
CA ALA A 29 4.93 -14.89 35.70
C ALA A 29 5.24 -13.78 34.68
N ILE A 30 6.11 -14.10 33.71
CA ILE A 30 6.24 -13.32 32.48
C ILE A 30 4.94 -13.59 31.70
N VAL A 31 3.94 -12.73 31.91
CA VAL A 31 2.80 -12.64 31.03
C VAL A 31 3.32 -12.06 29.72
N PHE A 32 3.61 -12.94 28.76
CA PHE A 32 3.81 -12.56 27.37
C PHE A 32 2.56 -11.83 26.91
N GLY A 33 2.67 -10.49 26.81
CA GLY A 33 1.71 -9.69 26.09
C GLY A 33 1.68 -10.18 24.65
N LEU A 34 0.59 -10.86 24.27
CA LEU A 34 0.27 -11.07 22.87
C LEU A 34 -0.13 -9.70 22.33
N VAL A 35 0.87 -8.89 21.97
CA VAL A 35 0.65 -7.75 21.09
C VAL A 35 0.19 -8.38 19.79
N ALA A 36 -1.11 -8.36 19.54
CA ALA A 36 -1.63 -8.50 18.19
C ALA A 36 -1.00 -7.36 17.40
N GLN A 37 0.12 -7.65 16.74
CA GLN A 37 0.63 -6.81 15.67
C GLN A 37 -0.47 -6.84 14.62
N SER A 38 -1.32 -5.83 14.63
CA SER A 38 -2.15 -5.49 13.49
C SER A 38 -1.20 -5.46 12.30
N ALA A 39 -1.28 -6.48 11.46
CA ALA A 39 -0.61 -6.50 10.19
C ALA A 39 -1.27 -5.39 9.37
N VAL A 40 -0.77 -4.17 9.53
CA VAL A 40 -0.86 -3.15 8.50
C VAL A 40 -0.06 -3.76 7.35
N ALA A 41 -0.72 -4.59 6.53
CA ALA A 41 -0.15 -5.04 5.28
C ALA A 41 0.34 -3.77 4.58
N ASN A 42 1.65 -3.71 4.36
CA ASN A 42 2.39 -2.53 3.92
C ASN A 42 1.62 -1.84 2.78
N ALA A 43 0.96 -0.71 3.05
CA ALA A 43 0.08 -0.03 2.08
C ALA A 43 0.84 0.46 0.84
N GLY A 44 2.15 0.76 0.97
CA GLY A 44 3.02 1.19 -0.13
C GLY A 44 3.03 0.21 -1.32
N PRO A 45 3.45 -1.06 -1.13
CA PRO A 45 3.39 -2.10 -2.15
C PRO A 45 2.00 -2.32 -2.79
N LEU A 46 0.91 -2.15 -2.06
CA LEU A 46 -0.46 -2.29 -2.58
C LEU A 46 -0.88 -1.07 -3.41
N ASN A 47 -0.49 0.13 -3.00
CA ASN A 47 -0.69 1.37 -3.75
C ASN A 47 0.06 1.31 -5.09
N ASP A 48 1.33 0.88 -5.09
CA ASP A 48 2.13 0.72 -6.31
C ASP A 48 1.51 -0.32 -7.26
N SER A 49 1.03 -1.44 -6.70
CA SER A 49 0.36 -2.49 -7.47
C SER A 49 -0.95 -2.00 -8.10
N LEU A 50 -1.74 -1.20 -7.39
CA LEU A 50 -3.00 -0.65 -7.88
C LEU A 50 -2.79 0.38 -9.00
N LEU A 51 -1.85 1.32 -8.85
CA LEU A 51 -1.56 2.30 -9.89
C LEU A 51 -1.00 1.62 -11.16
N ALA A 52 -0.14 0.61 -10.98
CA ALA A 52 0.36 -0.21 -12.08
C ALA A 52 -0.78 -0.92 -12.83
N ALA A 53 -1.74 -1.52 -12.11
CA ALA A 53 -2.89 -2.18 -12.71
C ALA A 53 -3.80 -1.21 -13.49
N VAL A 54 -4.08 -0.03 -12.94
CA VAL A 54 -4.84 1.04 -13.63
C VAL A 54 -4.13 1.45 -14.92
N ASN A 55 -2.82 1.68 -14.86
CA ASN A 55 -2.04 2.10 -16.02
C ASN A 55 -1.88 1.00 -17.07
N ALA A 56 -1.70 -0.26 -16.66
CA ALA A 56 -1.68 -1.41 -17.56
C ALA A 56 -3.02 -1.55 -18.30
N TYR A 57 -4.14 -1.40 -17.60
CA TYR A 57 -5.45 -1.38 -18.23
C TYR A 57 -5.59 -0.22 -19.22
N ARG A 58 -5.27 1.01 -18.81
CA ARG A 58 -5.38 2.19 -19.69
C ARG A 58 -4.50 2.06 -20.94
N ALA A 59 -3.27 1.58 -20.79
CA ALA A 59 -2.37 1.31 -21.90
C ALA A 59 -2.93 0.24 -22.86
N SER A 60 -3.54 -0.83 -22.33
CA SER A 60 -4.20 -1.87 -23.15
C SER A 60 -5.36 -1.33 -24.00
N ARG A 61 -5.94 -0.18 -23.61
CA ARG A 61 -7.02 0.52 -24.32
C ARG A 61 -6.51 1.66 -25.23
N GLY A 62 -5.19 1.84 -25.35
CA GLY A 62 -4.59 2.94 -26.10
C GLY A 62 -4.78 4.31 -25.44
N LEU A 63 -5.11 4.35 -24.15
CA LEU A 63 -5.28 5.59 -23.39
C LEU A 63 -3.95 6.02 -22.79
N ALA A 64 -3.79 7.34 -22.61
CA ALA A 64 -2.67 7.87 -21.83
C ALA A 64 -2.72 7.32 -20.40
N THR A 65 -1.57 6.84 -19.93
CA THR A 65 -1.37 6.47 -18.53
C THR A 65 -1.55 7.69 -17.63
N VAL A 66 -2.06 7.46 -16.44
CA VAL A 66 -2.13 8.48 -15.40
C VAL A 66 -0.85 8.48 -14.58
N VAL A 67 -0.53 9.68 -14.13
CA VAL A 67 0.65 10.03 -13.38
C VAL A 67 0.26 10.10 -11.90
N ALA A 68 1.02 9.50 -10.99
CA ALA A 68 0.69 9.59 -9.56
C ALA A 68 0.58 11.08 -9.15
N SER A 69 -0.26 11.45 -8.20
CA SER A 69 -0.29 12.80 -7.61
C SER A 69 -0.31 12.66 -6.10
N PRO A 70 0.64 13.26 -5.35
CA PRO A 70 0.67 13.19 -3.89
C PRO A 70 -0.59 13.76 -3.23
N THR A 71 -1.19 14.79 -3.84
CA THR A 71 -2.42 15.41 -3.31
C THR A 71 -3.63 14.49 -3.57
N LEU A 72 -3.75 13.91 -4.76
CA LEU A 72 -4.78 12.91 -5.07
C LEU A 72 -4.59 11.63 -4.23
N LEU A 73 -3.34 11.21 -4.00
CA LEU A 73 -2.98 10.07 -3.15
C LEU A 73 -3.47 10.29 -1.72
N ALA A 74 -3.20 11.46 -1.14
CA ALA A 74 -3.67 11.79 0.20
C ALA A 74 -5.20 11.74 0.30
N ALA A 75 -5.91 12.26 -0.71
CA ALA A 75 -7.38 12.19 -0.75
C ALA A 75 -7.91 10.75 -0.89
N ALA A 76 -7.27 9.93 -1.73
CA ALA A 76 -7.65 8.53 -1.93
C ALA A 76 -7.37 7.68 -0.68
N GLN A 77 -6.20 7.85 -0.05
CA GLN A 77 -5.83 7.13 1.16
C GLN A 77 -6.76 7.50 2.32
N PHE A 78 -7.09 8.79 2.48
CA PHE A 78 -8.07 9.22 3.47
C PHE A 78 -9.40 8.46 3.32
N MET A 79 -9.93 8.37 2.10
CA MET A 79 -11.20 7.68 1.86
C MET A 79 -11.08 6.16 2.09
N ALA A 80 -9.95 5.56 1.73
CA ALA A 80 -9.71 4.13 2.01
C ALA A 80 -9.70 3.85 3.52
N ASP A 81 -8.99 4.66 4.29
CA ASP A 81 -8.92 4.56 5.75
C ASP A 81 -10.28 4.82 6.41
N ASP A 82 -11.05 5.77 5.87
CA ASP A 82 -12.41 6.07 6.31
C ASP A 82 -13.34 4.87 6.11
N ILE A 83 -13.31 4.24 4.93
CA ILE A 83 -14.09 3.03 4.64
C ILE A 83 -13.66 1.85 5.54
N ALA A 84 -12.35 1.70 5.78
CA ALA A 84 -11.85 0.64 6.65
C ALA A 84 -12.30 0.82 8.11
N SER A 85 -12.40 2.07 8.58
CA SER A 85 -12.76 2.42 9.96
C SER A 85 -14.26 2.43 10.21
N HIS A 86 -15.05 2.89 9.23
CA HIS A 86 -16.48 3.18 9.39
C HIS A 86 -17.39 2.31 8.52
N GLY A 87 -16.82 1.52 7.60
CA GLY A 87 -17.55 0.75 6.60
C GLY A 87 -17.87 1.55 5.32
N PRO A 88 -18.57 0.94 4.34
CA PRO A 88 -18.93 1.58 3.09
C PRO A 88 -19.75 2.86 3.32
N PRO A 89 -19.57 3.90 2.49
CA PRO A 89 -20.22 5.18 2.71
C PRO A 89 -21.73 5.09 2.45
N ALA A 90 -22.53 5.72 3.33
CA ALA A 90 -23.99 5.74 3.19
C ALA A 90 -24.47 6.57 1.99
N ILE A 91 -23.74 7.63 1.65
CA ILE A 91 -23.89 8.40 0.43
C ILE A 91 -22.66 8.11 -0.44
N PRO A 92 -22.82 7.60 -1.68
CA PRO A 92 -21.69 7.28 -2.54
C PRO A 92 -20.69 8.44 -2.63
N HIS A 93 -19.40 8.15 -2.46
CA HIS A 93 -18.28 9.10 -2.53
C HIS A 93 -18.25 10.20 -1.44
N GLN A 94 -19.11 10.11 -0.43
CA GLN A 94 -19.06 10.97 0.75
C GLN A 94 -18.39 10.24 1.92
N SER A 95 -17.36 10.86 2.52
CA SER A 95 -16.72 10.32 3.71
C SER A 95 -17.61 10.44 4.95
N SER A 96 -17.29 9.71 6.01
CA SER A 96 -18.04 9.69 7.27
C SER A 96 -18.21 11.08 7.92
N ASP A 97 -17.28 11.99 7.66
CA ASP A 97 -17.30 13.40 8.09
C ASP A 97 -18.12 14.33 7.18
N GLY A 98 -18.77 13.80 6.15
CA GLY A 98 -19.65 14.52 5.24
C GLY A 98 -18.96 15.15 4.02
N ARG A 99 -17.63 15.07 3.90
CA ARG A 99 -16.92 15.64 2.74
C ARG A 99 -17.14 14.80 1.47
N THR A 100 -17.33 15.47 0.35
CA THR A 100 -17.35 14.86 -0.99
C THR A 100 -15.94 14.53 -1.46
N ALA A 101 -15.81 13.65 -2.47
CA ALA A 101 -14.53 13.36 -3.11
C ALA A 101 -13.80 14.63 -3.58
N ARG A 102 -14.52 15.55 -4.21
CA ARG A 102 -13.94 16.81 -4.69
C ARG A 102 -13.45 17.70 -3.55
N GLN A 103 -14.15 17.73 -2.41
CA GLN A 103 -13.69 18.45 -1.22
C GLN A 103 -12.44 17.80 -0.63
N ARG A 104 -12.41 16.47 -0.49
CA ARG A 104 -11.19 15.76 -0.01
C ARG A 104 -9.98 16.04 -0.90
N MET A 105 -10.17 16.05 -2.23
CA MET A 105 -9.11 16.40 -3.18
C MET A 105 -8.66 17.87 -3.04
N ALA A 106 -9.60 18.79 -2.84
CA ALA A 106 -9.29 20.21 -2.60
C ALA A 106 -8.52 20.42 -1.29
N ASP A 107 -8.96 19.79 -0.21
CA ASP A 107 -8.33 19.85 1.11
C ASP A 107 -6.90 19.28 1.07
N ALA A 108 -6.67 18.26 0.24
CA ALA A 108 -5.36 17.68 0.00
C ALA A 108 -4.46 18.54 -0.91
N GLY A 109 -4.97 19.66 -1.44
CA GLY A 109 -4.22 20.61 -2.26
C GLY A 109 -4.25 20.35 -3.77
N TYR A 110 -5.10 19.43 -4.26
CA TYR A 110 -5.28 19.25 -5.70
C TYR A 110 -6.05 20.45 -6.29
N PRO A 111 -5.68 21.00 -7.47
CA PRO A 111 -6.31 22.19 -8.04
C PRO A 111 -7.67 21.89 -8.67
N VAL A 112 -8.65 21.48 -7.86
CA VAL A 112 -10.00 21.06 -8.31
C VAL A 112 -10.79 22.18 -9.01
N GLY A 113 -10.38 23.44 -8.87
CA GLY A 113 -10.97 24.57 -9.59
C GLY A 113 -10.59 24.60 -11.08
N GLU A 114 -9.44 24.01 -11.42
CA GLU A 114 -8.85 23.99 -12.76
C GLU A 114 -8.88 22.59 -13.39
N ALA A 115 -9.13 21.56 -12.58
CA ALA A 115 -9.13 20.17 -12.99
C ALA A 115 -10.55 19.57 -12.99
N PHE A 116 -10.84 18.75 -14.00
CA PHE A 116 -11.91 17.77 -13.90
C PHE A 116 -11.42 16.58 -13.06
N THR A 117 -12.24 16.14 -12.11
CA THR A 117 -11.88 15.07 -11.16
C THR A 117 -12.97 14.03 -11.02
N SER A 118 -12.56 12.83 -10.59
CA SER A 118 -13.45 11.71 -10.32
C SER A 118 -12.87 10.79 -9.26
N GLU A 119 -13.70 9.90 -8.74
CA GLU A 119 -13.31 8.88 -7.78
C GLU A 119 -14.02 7.58 -8.10
N ILE A 120 -13.30 6.47 -8.06
CA ILE A 120 -13.87 5.13 -8.05
C ILE A 120 -13.48 4.44 -6.75
N ILE A 121 -14.44 3.74 -6.14
CA ILE A 121 -14.26 3.03 -4.87
C ILE A 121 -14.68 1.58 -5.03
N ALA A 122 -13.98 0.68 -4.36
CA ALA A 122 -14.36 -0.73 -4.23
C ALA A 122 -13.98 -1.22 -2.84
N TRP A 123 -14.71 -2.20 -2.32
CA TRP A 123 -14.35 -2.89 -1.08
C TRP A 123 -14.65 -4.38 -1.23
N GLY A 124 -14.04 -5.19 -0.39
CA GLY A 124 -14.24 -6.65 -0.38
C GLY A 124 -13.29 -7.43 -1.28
N ALA A 125 -12.54 -6.76 -2.14
CA ALA A 125 -11.50 -7.38 -2.96
C ALA A 125 -10.20 -7.58 -2.14
N PRO A 126 -9.57 -8.77 -2.15
CA PRO A 126 -8.31 -9.00 -1.45
C PRO A 126 -7.07 -8.53 -2.23
N THR A 127 -7.19 -8.19 -3.52
CA THR A 127 -6.06 -7.84 -4.39
C THR A 127 -6.41 -6.70 -5.35
N ALA A 128 -5.40 -6.00 -5.88
CA ALA A 128 -5.58 -4.97 -6.90
C ALA A 128 -6.31 -5.52 -8.14
N ASP A 129 -5.95 -6.71 -8.62
CA ASP A 129 -6.61 -7.35 -9.77
C ASP A 129 -8.09 -7.65 -9.53
N SER A 130 -8.44 -8.10 -8.32
CA SER A 130 -9.84 -8.35 -7.97
C SER A 130 -10.62 -7.04 -7.83
N ALA A 131 -10.01 -5.97 -7.32
CA ALA A 131 -10.61 -4.64 -7.31
C ALA A 131 -10.83 -4.09 -8.73
N MET A 132 -9.83 -4.22 -9.62
CA MET A 132 -9.96 -3.87 -11.03
C MET A 132 -11.11 -4.63 -11.71
N ARG A 133 -11.26 -5.93 -11.44
CA ARG A 133 -12.39 -6.71 -11.96
C ARG A 133 -13.75 -6.21 -11.47
N LEU A 134 -13.86 -5.74 -10.22
CA LEU A 134 -15.10 -5.14 -9.72
C LEU A 134 -15.44 -3.86 -10.50
N TRP A 135 -14.46 -2.99 -10.74
CA TRP A 135 -14.68 -1.76 -11.50
C TRP A 135 -14.97 -2.03 -12.98
N LEU A 136 -14.25 -2.95 -13.62
CA LEU A 136 -14.45 -3.29 -15.03
C LEU A 136 -15.82 -3.92 -15.31
N ASN A 137 -16.43 -4.57 -14.32
CA ASN A 137 -17.79 -5.12 -14.41
C ASN A 137 -18.88 -4.13 -13.98
N SER A 138 -18.54 -2.88 -13.68
CA SER A 138 -19.47 -1.81 -13.31
C SER A 138 -19.45 -0.72 -14.38
N ALA A 139 -20.56 -0.55 -15.12
CA ALA A 139 -20.64 0.44 -16.20
C ALA A 139 -20.17 1.87 -15.81
N PRO A 140 -20.56 2.45 -14.66
CA PRO A 140 -20.05 3.76 -14.26
C PRO A 140 -18.54 3.74 -13.96
N HIS A 141 -18.01 2.76 -13.24
CA HIS A 141 -16.58 2.70 -12.93
C HIS A 141 -15.72 2.41 -14.18
N TRP A 142 -16.22 1.58 -15.08
CA TRP A 142 -15.60 1.31 -16.38
C TRP A 142 -15.50 2.59 -17.22
N ALA A 143 -16.55 3.42 -17.23
CA ALA A 143 -16.53 4.71 -17.95
C ALA A 143 -15.40 5.63 -17.45
N GLU A 144 -15.19 5.70 -16.14
CA GLU A 144 -14.09 6.48 -15.55
C GLU A 144 -12.71 5.93 -15.92
N LEU A 145 -12.52 4.61 -15.84
CA LEU A 145 -11.26 3.96 -16.26
C LEU A 145 -10.97 4.18 -17.77
N ASN A 146 -12.01 4.35 -18.58
CA ASN A 146 -11.93 4.58 -20.02
C ASN A 146 -11.89 6.06 -20.42
N ASP A 147 -11.98 6.99 -19.47
CA ASP A 147 -11.92 8.41 -19.80
C ASP A 147 -10.48 8.83 -20.15
N GLY A 148 -10.30 9.25 -21.40
CA GLY A 148 -9.02 9.68 -21.95
C GLY A 148 -8.57 11.07 -21.48
N ARG A 149 -9.38 11.81 -20.72
CA ARG A 149 -9.03 13.16 -20.22
C ARG A 149 -8.07 13.13 -19.04
N TYR A 150 -8.11 12.07 -18.22
CA TYR A 150 -7.29 11.99 -17.02
C TYR A 150 -5.79 11.96 -17.34
N ARG A 151 -5.02 12.68 -16.53
CA ARG A 151 -3.55 12.77 -16.60
C ARG A 151 -2.91 12.44 -15.27
N ALA A 152 -3.59 12.67 -14.16
CA ALA A 152 -3.12 12.35 -12.82
C ALA A 152 -4.07 11.41 -12.08
N ALA A 153 -3.55 10.64 -11.14
CA ALA A 153 -4.33 9.82 -10.23
C ALA A 153 -3.66 9.68 -8.85
N GLY A 154 -4.49 9.43 -7.84
CA GLY A 154 -4.08 8.98 -6.52
C GLY A 154 -4.72 7.63 -6.22
N VAL A 155 -4.02 6.77 -5.49
CA VAL A 155 -4.48 5.43 -5.13
C VAL A 155 -4.40 5.23 -3.62
N GLY A 156 -5.50 4.79 -3.01
CA GLY A 156 -5.58 4.52 -1.59
C GLY A 156 -6.01 3.08 -1.33
N VAL A 157 -5.32 2.42 -0.41
CA VAL A 157 -5.66 1.05 0.00
C VAL A 157 -5.60 0.96 1.52
N ALA A 158 -6.66 0.41 2.12
CA ALA A 158 -6.71 0.13 3.54
C ALA A 158 -7.32 -1.26 3.76
N CYS A 159 -6.59 -2.13 4.44
CA CYS A 159 -7.02 -3.50 4.72
C CYS A 159 -7.25 -3.69 6.22
N GLY A 160 -8.26 -4.49 6.57
CA GLY A 160 -8.68 -4.69 7.96
C GLY A 160 -10.09 -4.14 8.25
N GLY A 161 -10.66 -4.53 9.39
CA GLY A 161 -12.05 -4.24 9.74
C GLY A 161 -13.04 -5.30 9.23
N ALA A 162 -14.27 -4.90 8.87
CA ALA A 162 -15.33 -5.80 8.45
C ALA A 162 -15.18 -6.36 7.00
N PHE A 163 -14.22 -5.85 6.22
CA PHE A 163 -13.97 -6.22 4.82
C PHE A 163 -12.48 -6.46 4.58
N PRO A 164 -12.08 -7.35 3.63
CA PRO A 164 -10.68 -7.61 3.29
C PRO A 164 -9.86 -6.35 3.07
N CYS A 165 -10.22 -5.53 2.08
CA CYS A 165 -9.62 -4.22 1.81
C CYS A 165 -10.64 -3.26 1.17
N ALA A 166 -10.45 -1.97 1.41
CA ALA A 166 -11.01 -0.86 0.65
C ALA A 166 -9.97 -0.34 -0.35
N TRP A 167 -10.42 -0.05 -1.57
CA TRP A 167 -9.61 0.41 -2.71
C TRP A 167 -10.24 1.68 -3.26
N VAL A 168 -9.44 2.73 -3.40
CA VAL A 168 -9.89 4.03 -3.91
C VAL A 168 -8.92 4.49 -4.99
N VAL A 169 -9.46 4.98 -6.10
CA VAL A 169 -8.68 5.73 -7.10
C VAL A 169 -9.35 7.08 -7.29
N THR A 170 -8.60 8.14 -7.06
CA THR A 170 -8.99 9.51 -7.42
C THR A 170 -8.29 9.87 -8.74
N PHE A 171 -9.01 10.52 -9.64
CA PHE A 171 -8.51 10.95 -10.94
C PHE A 171 -8.54 12.47 -11.09
N GLY A 172 -7.65 13.00 -11.90
CA GLY A 172 -7.67 14.40 -12.28
C GLY A 172 -7.02 14.69 -13.64
N THR A 173 -7.41 15.81 -14.25
CA THR A 173 -6.89 16.22 -15.57
C THR A 173 -5.60 17.03 -15.51
N VAL A 174 -5.21 17.53 -14.33
CA VAL A 174 -4.00 18.32 -14.12
C VAL A 174 -2.93 17.45 -13.44
N ILE A 175 -1.71 17.47 -13.96
CA ILE A 175 -0.54 16.98 -13.22
C ILE A 175 -0.12 18.14 -12.32
N ASP A 176 -0.39 18.05 -11.02
CA ASP A 176 -0.14 19.15 -10.08
C ASP A 176 1.37 19.38 -9.84
N GLN A 177 1.71 20.58 -9.35
CA GLN A 177 3.12 20.95 -9.09
C GLN A 177 3.70 20.24 -7.86
N THR A 178 2.85 19.73 -6.96
CA THR A 178 3.22 18.90 -5.83
C THR A 178 3.74 17.53 -6.28
N TYR A 179 3.48 17.15 -7.54
CA TYR A 179 4.14 16.07 -8.23
C TYR A 179 5.61 16.40 -8.57
N SER A 180 6.44 16.58 -7.56
CA SER A 180 7.86 16.35 -7.71
C SER A 180 8.09 14.84 -7.76
N LEU A 181 8.04 14.25 -8.95
CA LEU A 181 8.58 12.91 -9.14
C LEU A 181 10.00 12.83 -8.56
N PRO A 182 10.35 11.77 -7.84
CA PRO A 182 11.75 11.49 -7.58
C PRO A 182 12.51 11.53 -8.91
N GLN A 183 13.73 12.06 -8.89
CA GLN A 183 14.55 12.12 -10.10
C GLN A 183 14.65 10.73 -10.75
N TYR A 184 14.75 9.69 -9.92
CA TYR A 184 14.69 8.28 -10.30
C TYR A 184 13.58 7.58 -9.51
N HIS A 185 12.66 6.92 -10.21
CA HIS A 185 11.61 6.10 -9.61
C HIS A 185 11.24 4.98 -10.56
N THR A 186 10.76 3.86 -10.03
CA THR A 186 10.40 2.69 -10.82
C THR A 186 9.10 2.09 -10.30
N SER A 187 8.32 1.46 -11.16
CA SER A 187 7.23 0.57 -10.75
C SER A 187 7.40 -0.79 -11.42
N PHE A 188 6.99 -1.87 -10.77
CA PHE A 188 7.01 -3.20 -11.39
C PHE A 188 6.21 -3.22 -12.69
N TYR A 189 6.70 -3.91 -13.71
CA TYR A 189 6.00 -4.11 -14.99
C TYR A 189 5.62 -5.57 -15.19
N THR A 190 6.61 -6.47 -15.25
CA THR A 190 6.36 -7.91 -15.45
C THR A 190 7.61 -8.73 -15.13
N GLU A 191 7.47 -10.04 -15.02
CA GLU A 191 8.57 -11.00 -14.86
C GLU A 191 8.28 -12.32 -15.56
N SER A 192 9.32 -13.09 -15.86
CA SER A 192 9.20 -14.47 -16.30
C SER A 192 8.72 -15.36 -15.15
N PRO A 193 8.15 -16.54 -15.42
CA PRO A 193 7.85 -17.51 -14.38
C PRO A 193 9.05 -17.80 -13.48
N PHE A 194 8.80 -18.11 -12.21
CA PHE A 194 9.87 -18.46 -11.28
C PHE A 194 10.61 -19.71 -11.75
N PRO A 195 11.96 -19.65 -11.85
CA PRO A 195 12.74 -20.83 -12.20
C PRO A 195 12.70 -21.87 -11.07
N THR A 196 12.70 -23.14 -11.46
CA THR A 196 12.92 -24.27 -10.54
C THR A 196 14.30 -24.85 -10.82
N VAL A 197 15.16 -24.90 -9.80
CA VAL A 197 16.55 -25.37 -9.91
C VAL A 197 16.87 -26.40 -8.82
N ALA A 198 17.66 -27.42 -9.16
CA ALA A 198 18.22 -28.33 -8.16
C ALA A 198 19.39 -27.67 -7.41
N PRO A 199 19.77 -28.18 -6.22
CA PRO A 199 20.93 -27.66 -5.50
C PRO A 199 22.20 -27.68 -6.37
N GLY A 200 22.82 -26.51 -6.53
CA GLY A 200 24.04 -26.34 -7.35
C GLY A 200 23.79 -26.02 -8.82
N GLU A 201 22.53 -26.04 -9.28
CA GLU A 201 22.18 -25.59 -10.63
C GLU A 201 21.92 -24.08 -10.69
N THR A 202 21.93 -23.55 -11.91
CA THR A 202 21.62 -22.14 -12.19
C THR A 202 20.47 -22.07 -13.19
N ALA A 203 19.68 -21.01 -13.10
CA ALA A 203 18.63 -20.69 -14.06
C ALA A 203 18.56 -19.18 -14.26
N GLU A 204 18.02 -18.79 -15.41
CA GLU A 204 17.80 -17.39 -15.77
C GLU A 204 16.41 -16.96 -15.30
N TRP A 205 16.33 -15.74 -14.75
CA TRP A 205 15.06 -15.07 -14.45
C TRP A 205 15.05 -13.66 -15.04
N VAL A 206 13.96 -13.29 -15.68
CA VAL A 206 13.82 -11.97 -16.33
C VAL A 206 12.77 -11.17 -15.60
N ILE A 207 13.09 -9.94 -15.23
CA ILE A 207 12.17 -8.99 -14.59
C ILE A 207 12.26 -7.62 -15.27
N ALA A 208 11.15 -6.90 -15.31
CA ALA A 208 11.07 -5.57 -15.89
C ALA A 208 10.35 -4.58 -14.99
N PHE A 209 10.82 -3.34 -15.05
CA PHE A 209 10.24 -2.20 -14.34
C PHE A 209 9.96 -1.06 -15.33
N THR A 210 8.89 -0.31 -15.09
CA THR A 210 8.63 0.94 -15.81
C THR A 210 9.36 2.08 -15.11
N ASN A 211 10.08 2.91 -15.87
CA ASN A 211 10.64 4.15 -15.37
C ASN A 211 9.52 5.15 -15.12
N THR A 212 9.25 5.44 -13.86
CA THR A 212 8.24 6.41 -13.44
C THR A 212 8.88 7.69 -12.90
N GLY A 213 10.21 7.80 -12.91
CA GLY A 213 10.95 9.01 -12.56
C GLY A 213 11.04 10.02 -13.72
N ARG A 214 11.70 11.16 -13.46
CA ARG A 214 11.92 12.21 -14.47
C ARG A 214 13.19 12.02 -15.29
N SER A 215 14.19 11.35 -14.73
CA SER A 215 15.44 11.06 -15.42
C SER A 215 15.40 9.70 -16.08
N GLY A 216 15.92 9.64 -17.30
CA GLY A 216 16.12 8.36 -17.98
C GLY A 216 17.28 7.58 -17.37
N TRP A 217 17.22 6.25 -17.49
CA TRP A 217 18.26 5.34 -17.04
C TRP A 217 19.17 5.03 -18.22
N ASP A 218 20.40 5.50 -18.15
CA ASP A 218 21.40 5.29 -19.20
C ASP A 218 22.43 4.27 -18.72
N LEU A 219 22.41 3.09 -19.33
CA LEU A 219 23.33 2.00 -19.02
C LEU A 219 24.81 2.41 -19.21
N SER A 220 25.08 3.37 -20.11
CA SER A 220 26.42 3.85 -20.40
C SER A 220 26.89 4.97 -19.46
N ALA A 221 26.03 5.44 -18.57
CA ALA A 221 26.31 6.52 -17.64
C ALA A 221 26.15 6.10 -16.17
N ALA A 222 26.49 7.02 -15.26
CA ALA A 222 26.28 6.84 -13.82
C ALA A 222 24.79 6.70 -13.42
N THR A 223 23.86 6.93 -14.36
CA THR A 223 22.41 6.83 -14.16
C THR A 223 21.83 5.46 -14.51
N GLY A 224 22.66 4.50 -14.91
CA GLY A 224 22.25 3.12 -15.16
C GLY A 224 21.72 2.45 -13.88
N VAL A 225 20.61 1.73 -14.00
CA VAL A 225 19.94 1.10 -12.86
C VAL A 225 20.39 -0.36 -12.69
N ARG A 226 20.46 -0.80 -11.43
CA ARG A 226 20.77 -2.18 -11.03
C ARG A 226 19.64 -2.73 -10.17
N LEU A 227 19.35 -4.01 -10.34
CA LEU A 227 18.43 -4.73 -9.49
C LEU A 227 19.11 -4.98 -8.13
N GLY A 228 18.38 -4.75 -7.05
CA GLY A 228 18.81 -4.98 -5.68
C GLY A 228 17.98 -6.05 -5.00
N THR A 229 18.57 -6.76 -4.04
CA THR A 229 17.84 -7.66 -3.17
C THR A 229 16.96 -6.87 -2.21
N TRP A 230 15.82 -7.46 -1.85
CA TRP A 230 14.82 -6.85 -0.99
C TRP A 230 14.44 -7.81 0.15
N SER A 231 14.11 -7.27 1.32
CA SER A 231 13.70 -7.99 2.53
C SER A 231 14.75 -8.95 3.14
N PRO A 232 15.76 -8.44 3.88
CA PRO A 232 16.00 -7.02 4.17
C PRO A 232 16.58 -6.28 2.95
N GLN A 233 16.27 -4.99 2.84
CA GLN A 233 16.77 -4.17 1.73
C GLN A 233 18.30 -4.21 1.66
N ASP A 234 18.82 -4.45 0.45
CA ASP A 234 20.26 -4.48 0.16
C ASP A 234 21.08 -5.52 0.95
N ALA A 235 20.43 -6.53 1.52
CA ALA A 235 21.11 -7.62 2.20
C ALA A 235 21.69 -8.66 1.21
N PRO A 236 22.85 -9.27 1.50
CA PRO A 236 23.37 -10.40 0.71
C PRO A 236 22.35 -11.54 0.59
N SER A 237 22.20 -12.09 -0.61
CA SER A 237 21.33 -13.24 -0.88
C SER A 237 22.11 -14.55 -0.81
N ILE A 238 21.46 -15.59 -0.27
CA ILE A 238 21.95 -16.98 -0.36
C ILE A 238 21.93 -17.53 -1.79
N LEU A 239 21.18 -16.88 -2.69
CA LEU A 239 21.10 -17.24 -4.11
C LEU A 239 22.21 -16.59 -4.94
N ALA A 240 23.05 -15.75 -4.33
CA ALA A 240 24.10 -15.04 -5.04
C ALA A 240 25.10 -16.01 -5.66
N THR A 241 25.41 -15.80 -6.93
CA THR A 241 26.44 -16.52 -7.67
C THR A 241 27.58 -15.58 -8.04
N SER A 242 28.69 -16.11 -8.57
CA SER A 242 29.77 -15.28 -9.12
C SER A 242 29.38 -14.47 -10.35
N ALA A 243 28.21 -14.73 -10.95
CA ALA A 243 27.68 -13.95 -12.07
C ALA A 243 27.01 -12.64 -11.62
N TRP A 244 26.59 -12.56 -10.35
CA TRP A 244 26.01 -11.34 -9.79
C TRP A 244 27.08 -10.26 -9.64
N ILE A 245 26.68 -9.00 -9.78
CA ILE A 245 27.57 -7.83 -9.61
C ILE A 245 28.11 -7.77 -8.17
N ALA A 246 27.26 -8.12 -7.21
CA ALA A 246 27.58 -8.29 -5.80
C ALA A 246 26.53 -9.23 -5.17
N PRO A 247 26.74 -9.76 -3.95
CA PRO A 247 25.78 -10.64 -3.28
C PRO A 247 24.36 -10.06 -3.09
N ASN A 248 24.20 -8.75 -3.22
CA ASN A 248 22.93 -8.02 -3.15
C ASN A 248 22.57 -7.28 -4.46
N ARG A 249 23.30 -7.54 -5.56
CA ARG A 249 23.14 -6.87 -6.87
C ARG A 249 23.11 -7.91 -8.00
N PRO A 250 21.97 -8.58 -8.21
CA PRO A 250 21.84 -9.63 -9.21
C PRO A 250 22.12 -9.20 -10.64
N ALA A 251 21.59 -8.06 -11.06
CA ALA A 251 21.58 -7.69 -12.48
C ALA A 251 21.69 -6.19 -12.70
N VAL A 252 22.15 -5.84 -13.89
CA VAL A 252 22.04 -4.48 -14.45
C VAL A 252 20.94 -4.47 -15.51
N GLN A 253 20.37 -3.29 -15.80
CA GLN A 253 19.47 -3.16 -16.93
C GLN A 253 20.15 -3.62 -18.23
N THR A 254 19.40 -4.28 -19.10
CA THR A 254 19.86 -4.76 -20.42
C THR A 254 19.51 -3.77 -21.54
N THR A 255 18.50 -2.94 -21.33
CA THR A 255 18.15 -1.82 -22.22
C THR A 255 19.18 -0.69 -22.05
N THR A 256 19.74 -0.20 -23.16
CA THR A 256 20.76 0.87 -23.14
C THR A 256 20.22 2.19 -22.58
N TRP A 257 19.00 2.56 -22.96
CA TRP A 257 18.31 3.76 -22.47
C TRP A 257 16.87 3.44 -22.09
N VAL A 258 16.43 3.91 -20.92
CA VAL A 258 15.06 3.78 -20.44
C VAL A 258 14.55 5.16 -20.01
N GLY A 259 13.87 5.85 -20.90
CA GLY A 259 13.23 7.13 -20.62
C GLY A 259 11.99 7.00 -19.73
N PRO A 260 11.45 8.12 -19.20
CA PRO A 260 10.18 8.13 -18.47
C PRO A 260 9.06 7.44 -19.26
N GLY A 261 8.32 6.53 -18.60
CA GLY A 261 7.26 5.71 -19.18
C GLY A 261 7.73 4.46 -19.94
N GLN A 262 9.04 4.27 -20.12
CA GLN A 262 9.60 3.09 -20.81
C GLN A 262 9.96 1.97 -19.84
N GLN A 263 10.10 0.75 -20.38
CA GLN A 263 10.45 -0.45 -19.61
C GLN A 263 11.96 -0.71 -19.63
N GLY A 264 12.53 -0.93 -18.45
CA GLY A 264 13.88 -1.47 -18.26
C GLY A 264 13.80 -2.95 -17.91
N TRP A 265 14.59 -3.76 -18.61
CA TRP A 265 14.62 -5.21 -18.44
C TRP A 265 15.91 -5.65 -17.74
N PHE A 266 15.81 -6.63 -16.84
CA PHE A 266 16.91 -7.18 -16.07
C PHE A 266 16.93 -8.69 -16.26
N ARG A 267 18.12 -9.23 -16.51
CA ARG A 267 18.36 -10.68 -16.60
C ARG A 267 19.22 -11.08 -15.40
N VAL A 268 18.66 -11.92 -14.54
CA VAL A 268 19.25 -12.43 -13.29
C VAL A 268 19.78 -13.84 -13.49
#